data_AF-A0A940MBQ1-F1
#
_entry.id   AF-A0A940MBQ1-F1
#
_cell.length_a   1.000
_cell.length_b   1.000
_cell.length_c   1.000
_cell.angle_alpha   90.00
_cell.angle_beta   90.00
_cell.angle_gamma   90.00
#
_symmetry.space_group_name_H-M   'P 1'
#
loop_
_entity.id
_entity.type
_entity.pdbx_description
1 polymer ?
#
loop_
_entity_poly.entity_id
_entity_poly.type
_entity_poly.pdbx_seq_one_letter_code
_entity_poly.pdbx_strand_id
1 'polypeptide(L)'
;MADDGLADELRQSIGALVRTVRAVDTMPPGEAAALGYLDRGGPLTTADLAQRRGVTHQSAAKSVKELAAGGLVRAEPHPSDGRKLLLHITDDGRARLKGERAQRARVLDAAIRDEFSAEERRRLADCVGLLSRLTGRLAGR
;
A
#
# COMPACT_ATOMS: atom_id res chain seq x y z
N MET A 1 -16.68 24.46 20.60
CA MET A 1 -17.38 23.94 19.42
C MET A 1 -16.42 23.57 18.28
N ALA A 2 -15.15 23.25 18.56
CA ALA A 2 -14.16 22.93 17.54
C ALA A 2 -13.37 21.70 18.02
N ASP A 3 -13.85 20.50 17.69
CA ASP A 3 -13.02 19.28 17.60
C ASP A 3 -13.80 18.03 17.13
N ASP A 4 -15.14 18.00 17.26
CA ASP A 4 -15.93 16.77 17.06
C ASP A 4 -15.92 16.19 15.63
N GLY A 5 -15.44 16.94 14.63
CA GLY A 5 -15.44 16.51 13.22
C GLY A 5 -14.06 16.31 12.58
N LEU A 6 -12.98 16.85 13.18
CA LEU A 6 -11.67 16.93 12.51
C LEU A 6 -11.12 15.54 12.17
N ALA A 7 -11.27 14.58 13.08
CA ALA A 7 -10.81 13.22 12.86
C ALA A 7 -11.51 12.56 11.66
N ASP A 8 -12.81 12.77 11.50
CA ASP A 8 -13.56 12.17 10.40
C ASP A 8 -13.28 12.87 9.07
N GLU A 9 -13.22 14.21 9.05
CA GLU A 9 -12.84 14.98 7.86
C GLU A 9 -11.44 14.62 7.37
N LEU A 10 -10.48 14.49 8.29
CA LEU A 10 -9.13 14.06 7.97
C LEU A 10 -9.13 12.64 7.37
N ARG A 11 -9.83 11.70 8.00
CA ARG A 11 -9.93 10.31 7.53
C ARG A 11 -10.55 10.25 6.13
N GLN A 12 -11.62 11.00 5.89
CA GLN A 12 -12.29 11.05 4.59
C GLN A 12 -11.38 11.65 3.52
N SER A 13 -10.77 12.81 3.79
CA SER A 13 -9.91 13.53 2.85
C SER A 13 -8.66 12.73 2.47
N ILE A 14 -7.94 12.17 3.45
CA ILE A 14 -6.77 11.32 3.20
C ILE A 14 -7.18 10.05 2.45
N GLY A 15 -8.30 9.43 2.82
CA GLY A 15 -8.81 8.25 2.14
C GLY A 15 -9.15 8.51 0.68
N ALA A 16 -9.79 9.65 0.38
CA ALA A 16 -10.09 10.07 -0.99
C ALA A 16 -8.81 10.31 -1.79
N LEU A 17 -7.87 11.08 -1.25
CA LEU A 17 -6.59 11.35 -1.90
C LEU A 17 -5.81 10.06 -2.21
N VAL A 18 -5.70 9.14 -1.24
CA VAL A 18 -5.01 7.86 -1.44
C VAL A 18 -5.67 7.01 -2.53
N ARG A 19 -7.01 6.98 -2.60
CA ARG A 19 -7.72 6.25 -3.66
C ARG A 19 -7.49 6.88 -5.03
N THR A 20 -7.57 8.20 -5.13
CA THR A 20 -7.33 8.94 -6.38
C THR A 20 -5.91 8.72 -6.89
N VAL A 21 -4.90 8.85 -6.01
CA VAL A 21 -3.50 8.64 -6.39
C VAL A 21 -3.24 7.18 -6.77
N ARG A 22 -3.91 6.20 -6.15
CA ARG A 22 -3.79 4.78 -6.56
C ARG A 22 -4.47 4.47 -7.89
N ALA A 23 -5.38 5.29 -8.38
CA ALA A 23 -6.01 5.06 -9.69
C ALA A 23 -5.03 5.21 -10.86
N VAL A 24 -3.86 5.84 -10.64
CA VAL A 24 -2.79 5.97 -11.65
C VAL A 24 -1.88 4.74 -11.72
N ASP A 25 -2.09 3.77 -10.83
CA ASP A 25 -1.37 2.51 -10.86
C ASP A 25 -1.64 1.78 -12.17
N THR A 26 -0.58 1.17 -12.70
CA THR A 26 -0.67 0.28 -13.86
C THR A 26 -0.82 -1.18 -13.42
N MET A 27 -0.58 -1.46 -12.14
CA MET A 27 -0.76 -2.77 -11.53
C MET A 27 -2.19 -2.94 -10.99
N PRO A 28 -2.82 -4.12 -11.15
CA PRO A 28 -4.11 -4.40 -10.52
C PRO A 28 -4.07 -4.20 -9.00
N PRO A 29 -5.09 -3.56 -8.38
CA PRO A 29 -5.05 -3.21 -6.95
C PRO A 29 -4.80 -4.39 -6.01
N GLY A 30 -5.33 -5.57 -6.34
CA GLY A 30 -5.14 -6.77 -5.54
C GLY A 30 -3.70 -7.29 -5.55
N GLU A 31 -3.03 -7.16 -6.68
CA GLU A 31 -1.62 -7.53 -6.86
C GLU A 31 -0.70 -6.53 -6.15
N ALA A 32 -0.94 -5.23 -6.34
CA ALA A 32 -0.20 -4.17 -5.66
C ALA A 32 -0.33 -4.27 -4.13
N ALA A 33 -1.53 -4.60 -3.63
CA ALA A 33 -1.76 -4.84 -2.21
C ALA A 33 -0.99 -6.07 -1.70
N ALA A 34 -1.03 -7.19 -2.42
CA ALA A 34 -0.32 -8.41 -2.04
C ALA A 34 1.20 -8.19 -2.00
N LEU A 35 1.79 -7.60 -3.05
CA LEU A 35 3.21 -7.24 -3.05
C LEU A 35 3.56 -6.26 -1.92
N GLY A 36 2.69 -5.29 -1.66
CA GLY A 36 2.87 -4.34 -0.55
C GLY A 36 2.92 -5.01 0.83
N TYR A 37 2.15 -6.06 1.06
CA TYR A 37 2.20 -6.83 2.30
C TYR A 37 3.47 -7.68 2.40
N LEU A 38 3.88 -8.32 1.31
CA LEU A 38 5.10 -9.13 1.26
C LEU A 38 6.36 -8.28 1.44
N ASP A 39 6.39 -7.08 0.84
CA ASP A 39 7.52 -6.13 0.93
C ASP A 39 7.73 -5.61 2.37
N ARG A 40 6.66 -5.30 3.10
CA ARG A 40 6.74 -4.75 4.47
C ARG A 40 6.80 -5.82 5.56
N GLY A 41 6.07 -6.92 5.38
CA GLY A 41 5.83 -7.93 6.41
C GLY A 41 6.64 -9.20 6.24
N GLY A 42 7.42 -9.31 5.16
CA GLY A 42 8.11 -10.54 4.81
C GLY A 42 7.18 -11.60 4.19
N PRO A 43 7.65 -12.85 4.08
CA PRO A 43 6.92 -13.91 3.42
C PRO A 43 5.60 -14.26 4.13
N LEU A 44 4.56 -14.54 3.35
CA LEU A 44 3.20 -14.81 3.85
C LEU A 44 2.55 -15.95 3.07
N THR A 45 1.62 -16.67 3.70
CA THR A 45 0.77 -17.61 2.95
C THR A 45 -0.35 -16.86 2.21
N THR A 46 -0.98 -17.53 1.24
CA THR A 46 -2.19 -16.99 0.57
C THR A 46 -3.31 -16.70 1.57
N ALA A 47 -3.43 -17.50 2.63
CA ALA A 47 -4.41 -17.30 3.69
C ALA A 47 -4.12 -16.04 4.51
N ASP A 48 -2.85 -15.80 4.87
CA ASP A 48 -2.44 -14.58 5.57
C ASP A 48 -2.69 -13.34 4.70
N LEU A 49 -2.39 -13.43 3.40
CA LEU A 49 -2.69 -12.36 2.45
C LEU A 49 -4.19 -12.07 2.34
N ALA A 50 -5.03 -13.11 2.30
CA ALA A 50 -6.48 -12.96 2.29
C ALA A 50 -6.98 -12.22 3.55
N GLN A 51 -6.52 -12.67 4.72
CA GLN A 51 -6.86 -12.08 6.02
C GLN A 51 -6.43 -10.61 6.09
N ARG A 52 -5.16 -10.31 5.79
CA ARG A 52 -4.62 -8.93 5.85
C ARG A 52 -5.27 -8.00 4.84
N ARG A 53 -5.69 -8.52 3.69
CA ARG A 53 -6.40 -7.74 2.66
C ARG A 53 -7.89 -7.60 2.93
N GLY A 54 -8.47 -8.36 3.87
CA GLY A 54 -9.92 -8.40 4.09
C GLY A 54 -10.69 -8.92 2.87
N VAL A 55 -10.12 -9.88 2.14
CA VAL A 55 -10.76 -10.47 0.94
C VAL A 55 -10.89 -11.99 1.09
N THR A 56 -11.69 -12.60 0.23
CA THR A 56 -11.83 -14.07 0.20
C THR A 56 -10.53 -14.74 -0.20
N HIS A 57 -10.32 -15.99 0.25
CA HIS A 57 -9.16 -16.79 -0.14
C HIS A 57 -9.06 -16.93 -1.67
N GLN A 58 -10.18 -17.10 -2.37
CA GLN A 58 -10.23 -17.19 -3.83
C GLN A 58 -9.72 -15.90 -4.51
N SER A 59 -10.10 -14.72 -3.98
CA SER A 59 -9.62 -13.43 -4.48
C SER A 59 -8.11 -13.28 -4.28
N ALA A 60 -7.61 -13.65 -3.10
CA ALA A 60 -6.18 -13.64 -2.82
C ALA A 60 -5.40 -14.61 -3.72
N ALA A 61 -5.90 -15.84 -3.87
CA ALA A 61 -5.31 -16.87 -4.72
C ALA A 61 -5.23 -16.43 -6.19
N LYS A 62 -6.25 -15.72 -6.70
CA LYS A 62 -6.20 -15.12 -8.05
C LYS A 62 -5.04 -14.14 -8.17
N SER A 63 -4.90 -13.17 -7.27
CA SER A 63 -3.78 -12.23 -7.30
C SER A 63 -2.43 -12.93 -7.21
N VAL A 64 -2.31 -13.94 -6.34
CA VAL A 64 -1.06 -14.71 -6.18
C VAL A 64 -0.70 -15.46 -7.46
N LYS A 65 -1.69 -16.05 -8.13
CA LYS A 65 -1.48 -16.76 -9.40
C LYS A 65 -0.93 -15.81 -10.48
N GLU A 66 -1.55 -14.64 -10.65
CA GLU A 66 -1.08 -13.65 -11.64
C GLU A 66 0.32 -13.14 -11.31
N LEU A 67 0.58 -12.83 -10.03
CA LEU A 67 1.91 -12.41 -9.58
C LEU A 67 2.97 -13.49 -9.81
N ALA A 68 2.65 -14.76 -9.58
CA ALA A 68 3.56 -15.87 -9.80
C ALA A 68 3.82 -16.09 -11.29
N ALA A 69 2.77 -16.01 -12.12
CA ALA A 69 2.90 -16.08 -13.58
C ALA A 69 3.77 -14.94 -14.15
N GLY A 70 3.70 -13.76 -13.55
CA GLY A 70 4.56 -12.62 -13.87
C GLY A 70 5.95 -12.64 -13.22
N GLY A 71 6.32 -13.69 -12.49
CA GLY A 71 7.63 -13.79 -11.81
C GLY A 71 7.83 -12.81 -10.65
N LEU A 72 6.79 -12.14 -10.18
CA LEU A 72 6.85 -11.11 -9.13
C LEU A 72 6.82 -11.69 -7.72
N VAL A 73 6.36 -12.94 -7.59
CA VAL A 73 6.45 -13.74 -6.37
C VAL A 73 6.91 -15.14 -6.68
N ARG A 74 7.51 -15.80 -5.69
CA ARG A 74 7.88 -17.21 -5.72
C ARG A 74 7.31 -17.92 -4.50
N ALA A 75 6.93 -19.18 -4.65
CA ALA A 75 6.40 -20.01 -3.58
C ALA A 75 7.44 -21.02 -3.09
N GLU A 76 7.54 -21.19 -1.78
CA GLU A 76 8.35 -22.23 -1.14
C GLU A 76 7.47 -23.05 -0.17
N PRO A 77 7.78 -24.34 0.08
CA PRO A 77 7.12 -25.10 1.13
C PRO A 77 7.29 -24.43 2.50
N HIS A 78 6.22 -24.37 3.29
CA HIS A 78 6.29 -23.82 4.64
C HIS A 78 7.17 -24.72 5.54
N PRO A 79 8.12 -24.16 6.32
CA PRO A 79 9.15 -24.93 7.03
C PRO A 79 8.57 -25.89 8.09
N SER A 80 7.40 -25.58 8.65
CA SER A 80 6.73 -26.42 9.66
C SER A 80 5.46 -27.13 9.16
N ASP A 81 4.98 -26.84 7.95
CA ASP A 81 3.78 -27.48 7.39
C ASP A 81 3.88 -27.51 5.86
N GLY A 82 4.55 -28.53 5.30
CA GLY A 82 4.82 -28.63 3.87
C GLY A 82 3.59 -28.65 2.95
N ARG A 83 2.37 -28.74 3.51
CA ARG A 83 1.11 -28.57 2.76
C ARG A 83 0.79 -27.11 2.46
N LYS A 84 1.40 -26.17 3.19
CA LYS A 84 1.27 -24.73 2.98
C LYS A 84 2.43 -24.22 2.14
N LEU A 85 2.15 -23.20 1.34
CA LEU A 85 3.15 -22.47 0.58
C LEU A 85 3.35 -21.09 1.20
N LEU A 86 4.61 -20.73 1.40
CA LEU A 86 5.04 -19.41 1.81
C LEU A 86 5.44 -18.62 0.55
N LEU A 87 4.86 -17.44 0.38
CA LEU A 87 5.08 -16.60 -0.79
C LEU A 87 6.15 -15.57 -0.45
N HIS A 88 7.14 -15.45 -1.33
CA HIS A 88 8.22 -14.47 -1.23
C HIS A 88 8.13 -13.51 -2.41
N ILE A 89 8.24 -12.21 -2.15
CA ILE A 89 8.40 -11.22 -3.21
C ILE A 89 9.81 -11.34 -3.82
N THR A 90 9.87 -11.39 -5.16
CA THR A 90 11.12 -11.42 -5.92
C THR A 90 11.72 -10.03 -6.06
N ASP A 91 12.95 -9.93 -6.56
CA ASP A 91 13.54 -8.62 -6.87
C ASP A 91 12.77 -7.88 -7.95
N ASP A 92 12.26 -8.58 -8.96
CA ASP A 92 11.38 -8.02 -9.97
C ASP A 92 10.06 -7.51 -9.36
N GLY A 93 9.48 -8.27 -8.41
CA GLY A 93 8.33 -7.83 -7.64
C GLY A 93 8.59 -6.53 -6.86
N ARG A 94 9.77 -6.43 -6.19
CA ARG A 94 10.19 -5.21 -5.49
C ARG A 94 10.40 -4.04 -6.45
N ALA A 95 11.07 -4.27 -7.57
CA ALA A 95 11.32 -3.25 -8.60
C ALA A 95 10.00 -2.73 -9.19
N ARG A 96 9.08 -3.64 -9.53
CA ARG A 96 7.74 -3.34 -10.03
C ARG A 96 6.95 -2.49 -9.05
N LEU A 97 6.95 -2.85 -7.76
CA LEU A 97 6.28 -2.10 -6.70
C LEU A 97 6.91 -0.72 -6.47
N LYS A 98 8.24 -0.62 -6.53
CA LYS A 98 8.96 0.66 -6.48
C LYS A 98 8.57 1.56 -7.65
N GLY A 99 8.39 1.01 -8.84
CA GLY A 99 7.89 1.71 -10.02
C GLY A 99 6.52 2.37 -9.78
N GLU A 100 5.56 1.63 -9.23
CA GLU A 100 4.23 2.18 -8.87
C GLU A 100 4.34 3.30 -7.84
N ARG A 101 5.14 3.11 -6.78
CA ARG A 101 5.36 4.14 -5.76
C ARG A 101 5.96 5.42 -6.36
N ALA A 102 6.92 5.28 -7.26
CA ALA A 102 7.54 6.42 -7.94
C ALA A 102 6.55 7.14 -8.86
N GLN A 103 5.69 6.40 -9.57
CA GLN A 103 4.65 7.00 -10.42
C GLN A 103 3.66 7.82 -9.58
N ARG A 104 3.17 7.27 -8.48
CA ARG A 104 2.29 7.98 -7.55
C ARG A 104 2.93 9.26 -7.02
N ALA A 105 4.20 9.18 -6.61
CA ALA A 105 4.94 10.33 -6.11
C ALA A 105 5.08 11.44 -7.17
N ARG A 106 5.38 11.07 -8.43
CA ARG A 106 5.47 12.04 -9.54
C ARG A 106 4.15 12.73 -9.83
N VAL A 107 3.05 11.97 -9.92
CA VAL A 107 1.72 12.55 -10.18
C VAL A 107 1.32 13.50 -9.05
N LEU A 108 1.54 13.09 -7.80
CA LEU A 108 1.19 13.93 -6.65
C LEU A 108 2.08 15.18 -6.56
N ASP A 109 3.38 15.09 -6.84
CA ASP A 109 4.29 16.25 -6.87
C ASP A 109 3.87 17.26 -7.94
N ALA A 110 3.49 16.79 -9.15
CA ALA A 110 2.97 17.66 -10.20
C ALA A 110 1.71 18.41 -9.74
N ALA A 111 0.70 17.69 -9.23
CA ALA A 111 -0.53 18.30 -8.74
C ALA A 111 -0.30 19.31 -7.61
N ILE A 112 0.63 19.01 -6.68
CA ILE A 112 1.01 19.94 -5.60
C ILE A 112 1.66 21.21 -6.16
N ARG A 113 2.50 21.11 -7.20
CA ARG A 113 3.16 22.27 -7.80
C ARG A 113 2.20 23.15 -8.57
N ASP A 114 1.27 22.53 -9.27
CA ASP A 114 0.31 23.20 -10.15
C ASP A 114 -0.78 23.91 -9.34
N GLU A 115 -1.27 23.31 -8.25
CA GLU A 115 -2.40 23.85 -7.49
C GLU A 115 -2.01 24.71 -6.28
N PHE A 116 -0.85 24.50 -5.67
CA PHE A 116 -0.48 25.17 -4.42
C PHE A 116 0.65 26.19 -4.59
N SER A 117 0.46 27.36 -3.98
CA SER A 117 1.49 28.37 -3.79
C SER A 117 2.66 27.86 -2.93
N ALA A 118 3.78 28.59 -2.93
CA ALA A 118 4.93 28.25 -2.09
C ALA A 118 4.59 28.22 -0.59
N GLU A 119 3.64 29.04 -0.13
CA GLU A 119 3.20 29.05 1.26
C GLU A 119 2.31 27.86 1.61
N GLU A 120 1.37 27.49 0.74
CA GLU A 120 0.54 26.29 0.91
C GLU A 120 1.38 25.02 0.91
N ARG A 121 2.42 24.96 0.06
CA ARG A 121 3.37 23.83 0.06
C ARG A 121 4.14 23.71 1.38
N ARG A 122 4.51 24.84 2.02
CA ARG A 122 5.11 24.82 3.37
C ARG A 122 4.13 24.31 4.41
N ARG A 123 2.90 24.83 4.42
CA ARG A 123 1.84 24.37 5.33
C ARG A 123 1.54 22.87 5.15
N LEU A 124 1.50 22.39 3.92
CA LEU A 124 1.33 20.96 3.62
C LEU A 124 2.48 20.13 4.19
N ALA A 125 3.72 20.58 4.05
CA ALA A 125 4.89 19.90 4.61
C ALA A 125 4.83 19.81 6.15
N ASP A 126 4.40 20.88 6.82
CA ASP A 126 4.18 20.88 8.28
C ASP A 126 3.11 19.85 8.68
N CYS A 127 1.99 19.80 7.94
CA CYS A 127 0.94 18.81 8.15
C CYS A 127 1.44 17.36 8.00
N VAL A 128 2.30 17.07 7.02
CA VAL A 128 2.89 15.72 6.84
C VAL A 128 3.67 15.29 8.10
N GLY A 129 4.37 16.22 8.75
CA GLY A 129 5.04 15.95 10.02
C GLY A 129 4.07 15.57 11.14
N LEU A 130 2.92 16.24 11.23
CA LEU A 130 1.86 15.93 12.20
C LEU A 130 1.25 14.55 11.94
N LEU A 131 0.94 14.21 10.68
CA LEU A 131 0.38 12.92 10.28
C LEU A 131 1.33 11.75 10.58
N SER A 132 2.64 11.97 10.41
CA SER A 132 3.67 10.96 10.72
C SER A 132 3.70 10.65 12.24
N ARG A 133 3.62 11.68 13.08
CA ARG A 133 3.53 11.52 14.54
C ARG A 133 2.25 10.80 14.98
N LEU A 134 1.11 11.14 14.38
CA LEU A 134 -0.15 10.44 14.63
C LEU A 134 -0.06 8.96 14.25
N THR A 135 0.52 8.65 13.09
CA THR A 135 0.70 7.28 12.62
C THR A 135 1.59 6.48 13.57
N GLY A 136 2.71 7.04 14.02
CA GLY A 136 3.59 6.40 15.01
C GLY A 136 2.88 6.10 16.32
N ARG A 137 2.05 7.03 16.83
CA ARG A 137 1.24 6.82 18.04
C ARG A 137 0.19 5.71 17.87
N LEU A 138 -0.40 5.57 16.69
CA LEU A 138 -1.42 4.55 16.40
C LEU A 138 -0.82 3.15 16.16
N ALA A 139 0.36 3.07 15.55
CA ALA A 139 1.06 1.81 15.26
C ALA A 139 1.83 1.24 16.46
N GLY A 140 2.16 2.08 17.46
CA GLY A 140 2.80 1.67 18.72
C GLY A 140 1.83 1.23 19.82
N ARG A 141 0.57 0.92 19.47
CA ARG A 141 -0.41 0.24 20.31
C ARG A 141 -0.61 -1.18 19.80
#